data_AF-A0A8T4CBR8-F1
#
_entry.id   AF-A0A8T4CBR8-F1
#
_cell.length_a   1.000
_cell.length_b   1.000
_cell.length_c   1.000
_cell.angle_alpha   90.00
_cell.angle_beta   90.00
_cell.angle_gamma   90.00
#
_symmetry.space_group_name_H-M   'P 1'
#
loop_
_entity.id
_entity.type
_entity.pdbx_description
1 polymer ?
#
loop_
_entity_poly.entity_id
_entity_poly.type
_entity_poly.pdbx_seq_one_letter_code
_entity_poly.pdbx_strand_id
1 'polypeptide(L)'
;MEKLDFRTKHKELYNPSKKEVSIVEVPAFNFLMMDGTGDPNNNPRMQLAFDALFSVSYTLKFMFKRGKHHEIYLSDFWRVKPEKLKTIIRQPCGKA
;
A
#
# COMPACT_ATOMS: atom_id res chain seq x y z
N MET A 1 4.62 9.27 13.52
CA MET A 1 5.18 7.99 13.05
C MET A 1 6.13 8.27 11.90
N GLU A 2 7.37 7.79 12.00
CA GLU A 2 8.37 7.93 10.93
C GLU A 2 7.96 7.09 9.71
N LYS A 3 8.17 7.60 8.49
CA LYS A 3 7.87 6.84 7.27
C LYS A 3 8.93 5.75 7.12
N LEU A 4 8.54 4.50 7.31
CA LEU A 4 9.42 3.36 7.08
C LEU A 4 9.53 3.10 5.57
N ASP A 5 10.75 3.21 5.03
CA ASP A 5 11.07 2.85 3.65
C ASP A 5 12.29 1.93 3.64
N PHE A 6 12.04 0.64 3.40
CA PHE A 6 13.07 -0.39 3.42
C PHE A 6 14.11 -0.22 2.30
N ARG A 7 13.76 0.39 1.16
CA ARG A 7 14.70 0.62 0.06
C ARG A 7 15.77 1.64 0.43
N THR A 8 15.40 2.63 1.24
CA THR A 8 16.34 3.64 1.73
C THR A 8 17.13 3.13 2.92
N LYS A 9 16.48 2.45 3.88
CA LYS A 9 17.14 1.98 5.10
C LYS A 9 18.06 0.77 4.89
N HIS A 10 17.77 -0.09 3.91
CA HIS A 10 18.57 -1.29 3.59
C HIS A 10 18.95 -1.32 2.10
N LYS A 11 19.68 -0.29 1.65
CA LYS A 11 19.99 -0.11 0.23
C LYS A 11 20.76 -1.29 -0.36
N GLU A 12 21.65 -1.91 0.41
CA GLU A 12 22.38 -3.11 0.02
C GLU A 12 21.48 -4.30 -0.36
N LEU A 13 20.30 -4.43 0.26
CA LEU A 13 19.37 -5.54 0.01
C LEU A 13 18.49 -5.32 -1.22
N TYR A 14 18.12 -4.06 -1.48
CA TYR A 14 17.12 -3.72 -2.52
C TYR A 14 17.72 -3.08 -3.77
N ASN A 15 18.97 -2.62 -3.72
CA ASN A 15 19.65 -1.98 -4.83
C ASN A 15 21.13 -2.42 -4.92
N PRO A 16 21.38 -3.72 -5.17
CA PRO A 16 22.74 -4.25 -5.33
C PRO A 16 23.43 -3.68 -6.58
N SER A 17 24.77 -3.67 -6.58
CA SER A 17 25.56 -3.27 -7.74
C SER A 17 25.40 -4.28 -8.87
N LYS A 18 25.20 -3.80 -10.11
CA LYS A 18 25.15 -4.68 -11.30
C LYS A 18 26.52 -5.19 -11.73
N LYS A 19 27.61 -4.62 -11.19
CA LYS A 19 28.98 -4.84 -11.64
C LYS A 19 29.78 -5.75 -10.71
N GLU A 20 29.39 -5.81 -9.44
CA GLU A 20 30.17 -6.43 -8.39
C GLU A 20 29.28 -7.35 -7.57
N VAL A 21 29.79 -8.53 -7.25
CA VAL A 21 29.13 -9.48 -6.35
C VAL A 21 29.43 -9.07 -4.92
N SER A 22 28.39 -8.85 -4.12
CA SER A 22 28.51 -8.51 -2.71
C SER A 22 27.84 -9.59 -1.85
N ILE A 23 28.52 -10.03 -0.79
CA ILE A 23 27.91 -10.85 0.26
C ILE A 23 27.16 -9.91 1.20
N VAL A 24 25.90 -10.25 1.48
CA VAL A 24 25.01 -9.39 2.28
C VAL A 24 24.31 -10.24 3.33
N GLU A 25 24.27 -9.77 4.57
CA GLU A 25 23.54 -10.42 5.65
C GLU A 25 22.11 -9.87 5.69
N VAL A 26 21.12 -10.75 5.56
CA VAL A 26 19.70 -10.38 5.56
C VAL A 26 19.18 -10.51 7.00
N PRO A 27 18.84 -9.41 7.69
CA PRO A 27 18.28 -9.48 9.03
C PRO A 27 16.86 -10.07 8.99
N ALA A 28 16.37 -10.53 10.15
CA ALA A 28 15.03 -11.07 10.24
C ALA A 28 13.98 -9.98 9.97
N PHE A 29 13.05 -10.25 9.05
CA PHE A 29 11.94 -9.37 8.70
C PHE A 29 10.60 -10.09 8.79
N ASN A 30 9.53 -9.31 8.90
CA ASN A 30 8.16 -9.81 8.84
C ASN A 30 7.63 -9.72 7.41
N PHE A 31 7.11 -10.83 6.91
CA PHE A 31 6.53 -10.91 5.58
C PHE A 31 5.09 -11.43 5.64
N LEU A 32 4.24 -10.87 4.79
CA LEU A 32 3.00 -11.53 4.40
C LEU A 32 3.34 -12.47 3.25
N MET A 33 3.00 -13.75 3.40
CA MET A 33 3.33 -14.80 2.44
C MET A 33 2.07 -15.60 2.12
N MET A 34 1.98 -16.07 0.88
CA MET A 34 0.97 -17.02 0.44
C MET A 34 1.65 -18.09 -0.39
N ASP A 35 1.37 -19.36 -0.06
CA ASP A 35 1.94 -20.49 -0.78
C ASP A 35 1.33 -20.60 -2.19
N GLY A 36 2.16 -20.97 -3.15
CA GLY A 36 1.78 -21.10 -4.55
C GLY A 36 2.49 -22.25 -5.24
N THR A 37 1.84 -22.81 -6.26
CA THR A 37 2.38 -23.86 -7.12
C THR A 37 2.04 -23.55 -8.58
N GLY A 38 2.94 -23.87 -9.51
CA GLY A 38 2.73 -23.67 -10.96
C GLY A 38 3.42 -22.42 -11.51
N ASP A 39 3.14 -22.09 -12.77
CA ASP A 39 3.76 -20.98 -13.50
C ASP A 39 3.26 -19.60 -12.99
N PRO A 40 4.14 -18.71 -12.52
CA PRO A 40 3.81 -17.35 -12.10
C PRO A 40 3.08 -16.50 -13.13
N ASN A 41 3.41 -16.66 -14.41
CA ASN A 41 2.98 -15.72 -15.44
C ASN A 41 1.59 -16.04 -15.99
N ASN A 42 1.13 -17.28 -15.85
CA ASN A 42 -0.09 -17.75 -16.51
C ASN A 42 -1.02 -18.55 -15.58
N ASN A 43 -0.91 -18.38 -14.26
CA ASN A 43 -1.75 -19.06 -13.29
C ASN A 43 -2.72 -18.09 -12.59
N PRO A 44 -4.05 -18.22 -12.79
CA PRO A 44 -5.06 -17.39 -12.12
C PRO A 44 -4.97 -17.40 -10.59
N ARG A 45 -4.55 -18.52 -10.00
CA ARG A 45 -4.40 -18.64 -8.54
C ARG A 45 -3.31 -17.71 -7.99
N MET A 46 -2.26 -17.48 -8.78
CA MET A 46 -1.16 -16.61 -8.37
C MET A 46 -1.53 -15.13 -8.51
N GLN A 47 -2.33 -14.78 -9.52
CA GLN A 47 -2.92 -13.44 -9.64
C GLN A 47 -3.80 -13.12 -8.43
N LEU A 48 -4.69 -14.04 -8.05
CA LEU A 48 -5.53 -13.90 -6.85
C LEU A 48 -4.70 -13.78 -5.56
N ALA A 49 -3.58 -14.50 -5.46
CA ALA A 49 -2.68 -14.41 -4.33
C ALA A 49 -2.03 -13.03 -4.21
N PHE A 50 -1.57 -12.45 -5.33
CA PHE A 50 -1.07 -11.09 -5.36
C PHE A 50 -2.14 -10.09 -4.94
N ASP A 51 -3.35 -10.18 -5.51
CA ASP A 51 -4.45 -9.28 -5.17
C ASP A 51 -4.80 -9.33 -3.68
N ALA A 52 -4.84 -10.53 -3.09
CA ALA A 52 -5.08 -10.71 -1.66
C ALA A 52 -3.98 -10.07 -0.80
N LEU A 53 -2.71 -10.32 -1.12
CA LEU A 53 -1.56 -9.76 -0.40
C LEU A 53 -1.51 -8.22 -0.51
N PHE A 54 -1.78 -7.66 -1.70
CA PHE A 54 -1.85 -6.22 -1.90
C PHE A 54 -3.03 -5.59 -1.15
N SER A 55 -4.20 -6.21 -1.18
CA SER A 55 -5.37 -5.74 -0.44
C SER A 55 -5.11 -5.66 1.07
N VAL A 56 -4.60 -6.74 1.67
CA VAL A 56 -4.30 -6.78 3.11
C VAL A 56 -3.19 -5.80 3.48
N SER A 57 -2.11 -5.73 2.70
CA SER A 57 -0.98 -4.84 2.99
C SER A 57 -1.38 -3.36 2.95
N TYR A 58 -2.19 -2.94 1.97
CA TYR A 58 -2.70 -1.58 1.89
C TYR A 58 -3.70 -1.28 3.01
N THR A 59 -4.56 -2.25 3.35
CA THR A 59 -5.49 -2.12 4.48
C THR A 59 -4.73 -1.88 5.79
N LEU A 60 -3.72 -2.69 6.09
CA LEU A 60 -2.85 -2.51 7.25
C LEU A 60 -2.14 -1.15 7.22
N LYS A 61 -1.53 -0.79 6.07
CA LYS A 61 -0.86 0.52 5.89
C LYS A 61 -1.79 1.70 6.19
N PHE A 62 -3.05 1.63 5.77
CA PHE A 62 -4.03 2.68 6.04
C PHE A 62 -4.59 2.64 7.45
N MET A 63 -4.76 1.45 8.06
CA MET A 63 -5.10 1.33 9.49
C MET A 63 -4.07 2.04 10.38
N PHE A 64 -2.78 1.92 10.05
CA PHE A 64 -1.71 2.60 10.79
C PHE A 64 -1.57 4.09 10.42
N LYS A 65 -2.09 4.54 9.27
CA LYS A 65 -2.21 5.96 8.91
C LYS A 65 -3.47 6.55 9.56
N ARG A 66 -3.37 6.87 10.85
CA ARG A 66 -4.48 7.43 11.65
C ARG A 66 -4.87 8.84 11.18
N GLY A 67 -6.17 9.08 11.01
CA GLY A 67 -6.82 10.38 10.81
C GLY A 67 -8.33 10.21 10.55
N LYS A 68 -9.16 11.22 10.81
CA LYS A 68 -10.61 11.15 10.58
C LYS A 68 -10.94 11.38 9.12
N HIS A 69 -11.84 10.57 8.57
CA HIS A 69 -12.43 10.82 7.26
C HIS A 69 -13.08 12.21 7.24
N HIS A 70 -12.84 13.00 6.19
CA HIS A 70 -13.47 14.31 6.02
C HIS A 70 -14.29 14.34 4.74
N GLU A 71 -15.58 14.63 4.87
CA GLU A 71 -16.49 14.94 3.76
C GLU A 71 -16.75 16.45 3.77
N ILE A 72 -16.42 17.12 2.67
CA ILE A 72 -16.65 18.55 2.52
C ILE A 72 -17.70 18.73 1.41
N TYR A 73 -18.89 19.14 1.82
CA TYR A 73 -20.00 19.46 0.92
C TYR A 73 -19.82 20.90 0.42
N LEU A 74 -19.50 21.05 -0.87
CA LEU A 74 -19.36 22.36 -1.51
C LEU A 74 -20.72 22.95 -1.93
N SER A 75 -21.71 22.09 -2.10
CA SER A 75 -23.08 22.43 -2.45
C SER A 75 -24.02 22.07 -1.31
N ASP A 76 -25.03 22.92 -1.06
CA ASP A 76 -26.05 22.68 -0.04
C ASP A 76 -26.93 21.47 -0.42
N PHE A 77 -26.89 20.44 0.42
CA PHE A 77 -27.51 19.14 0.18
C PHE A 77 -29.03 19.24 -0.03
N TRP A 78 -29.68 20.19 0.66
CA TRP A 78 -31.14 20.35 0.61
C TRP A 78 -31.63 21.17 -0.58
N ARG A 79 -30.73 21.85 -1.30
CA ARG A 79 -31.09 22.78 -2.39
C ARG A 79 -30.71 22.28 -3.78
N VAL A 80 -29.73 21.39 -3.89
CA VAL A 80 -29.17 20.97 -5.17
C VAL A 80 -29.60 19.55 -5.50
N LYS A 81 -30.05 19.32 -6.73
CA LYS A 81 -30.39 17.98 -7.22
C LYS A 81 -29.18 17.04 -7.07
N PRO A 82 -29.37 15.75 -6.71
CA PRO A 82 -28.28 14.82 -6.44
C PRO A 82 -27.20 14.76 -7.54
N GLU A 83 -27.62 14.82 -8.80
CA GLU A 83 -26.77 14.80 -10.00
C GLU A 83 -25.76 15.97 -10.09
N LYS A 84 -26.02 17.08 -9.38
CA LYS A 84 -25.21 18.30 -9.42
C LYS A 84 -24.48 18.57 -8.10
N LEU A 85 -24.59 17.67 -7.12
CA LEU A 85 -23.89 17.83 -5.84
C LEU A 85 -22.37 17.76 -6.04
N LYS A 86 -21.67 18.66 -5.37
CA LYS A 86 -20.21 18.72 -5.35
C LYS A 86 -19.75 18.40 -3.93
N THR A 87 -19.11 17.24 -3.77
CA THR A 87 -18.57 16.80 -2.49
C THR A 87 -17.09 16.45 -2.68
N ILE A 88 -16.24 16.91 -1.77
CA ILE A 88 -14.85 16.48 -1.68
C ILE A 88 -14.75 15.45 -0.56
N ILE A 89 -14.37 14.23 -0.93
CA ILE A 89 -14.08 13.16 0.02
C ILE A 89 -12.56 13.13 0.25
N ARG A 90 -12.14 13.26 1.51
CA ARG A 90 -10.72 13.22 1.90
C ARG A 90 -10.50 12.16 2.95
N GLN A 91 -9.69 11.16 2.60
CA GLN A 91 -9.13 10.24 3.58
C GLN A 91 -7.73 10.75 3.97
N PRO A 92 -7.51 11.20 5.22
CA PRO A 92 -6.18 11.60 5.65
C PRO A 92 -5.23 10.40 5.63
N CYS A 93 -4.14 10.51 4.88
CA CYS A 93 -3.17 9.44 4.73
C CYS A 93 -1.80 9.82 5.35
N GLY A 94 -1.79 10.16 6.65
CA GLY A 94 -0.62 10.57 7.46
C GLY A 94 -0.02 11.94 7.04
N LYS A 95 0.47 12.84 7.90
CA LYS A 95 0.74 12.89 9.36
C LYS A 95 -0.25 13.78 10.13
N ALA A 96 -0.32 13.60 11.46
CA ALA A 96 -0.45 14.71 12.41
C ALA A 96 0.96 15.23 12.73
#